data_AF-A0AAQ3I8N7-F1
#
_entry.id   AF-A0AAQ3I8N7-F1
#
_cell.length_a   1.000
_cell.length_b   1.000
_cell.length_c   1.000
_cell.angle_alpha   90.00
_cell.angle_beta   90.00
_cell.angle_gamma   90.00
#
_symmetry.space_group_name_H-M   'P 1'
#
loop_
_entity.id
_entity.type
_entity.pdbx_description
1 polymer ?
#
loop_
_entity_poly.entity_id
_entity_poly.type
_entity_poly.pdbx_seq_one_letter_code
_entity_poly.pdbx_strand_id
1 'polypeptide(L)'
;MSEEFEIRNKVAENTSLVNFDLASLQPKGKRVGIDIKDFLFQELILREKDFRQMISDLDTEPYKDCYVYIYCSVDAIVPLWAYFLLGDKLMSSAKKVVYGSQKELELILFHDAIQQHDFSEMQDKRVLVKGCSDFSIPENAYVELVEKLRPLVKSLMFGEACSNVPIFKK
;
A
#
# COMPACT_ATOMS: atom_id res chain seq x y z
N MET A 1 5.18 -41.47 -46.83
CA MET A 1 5.55 -40.67 -45.64
C MET A 1 5.23 -39.22 -45.95
N SER A 2 4.00 -38.82 -45.71
CA SER A 2 3.54 -37.44 -45.86
C SER A 2 3.86 -36.70 -44.57
N GLU A 3 4.86 -35.84 -44.63
CA GLU A 3 5.15 -34.88 -43.57
C GLU A 3 3.99 -33.89 -43.51
N GLU A 4 3.13 -34.04 -42.50
CA GLU A 4 2.14 -33.05 -42.13
C GLU A 4 2.87 -31.82 -41.59
N PHE A 5 2.85 -30.73 -42.36
CA PHE A 5 3.23 -29.42 -41.87
C PHE A 5 2.26 -29.02 -40.75
N GLU A 6 2.70 -29.22 -39.52
CA GLU A 6 2.06 -28.73 -38.31
C GLU A 6 1.86 -27.21 -38.46
N ILE A 7 0.60 -26.75 -38.59
CA ILE A 7 0.27 -25.32 -38.61
C ILE A 7 0.48 -24.79 -37.20
N ARG A 8 1.73 -24.41 -36.88
CA ARG A 8 2.05 -23.72 -35.64
C ARG A 8 1.45 -22.33 -35.67
N ASN A 9 0.41 -22.16 -34.87
CA ASN A 9 -0.29 -20.90 -34.69
C ASN A 9 0.63 -19.93 -33.92
N LYS A 10 1.39 -19.09 -34.65
CA LYS A 10 2.31 -18.07 -34.08
C LYS A 10 1.64 -17.06 -33.13
N VAL A 11 0.31 -17.07 -33.04
CA VAL A 11 -0.51 -16.17 -32.21
C VAL A 11 -0.32 -16.44 -30.70
N ALA A 12 -0.01 -17.69 -30.33
CA ALA A 12 0.06 -18.09 -28.92
C ALA A 12 1.43 -17.86 -28.24
N GLU A 13 2.51 -17.69 -29.01
CA GLU A 13 3.87 -17.80 -28.45
C GLU A 13 4.50 -16.48 -27.97
N ASN A 14 3.87 -15.31 -28.17
CA ASN A 14 4.47 -14.02 -27.78
C ASN A 14 3.51 -12.90 -27.35
N THR A 15 2.25 -13.26 -27.02
CA THR A 15 1.14 -12.28 -27.04
C THR A 15 0.14 -12.42 -25.90
N SER A 16 0.50 -13.07 -24.78
CA SER A 16 -0.43 -13.17 -23.65
C SER A 16 -0.62 -11.80 -22.98
N LEU A 17 -1.86 -11.31 -23.06
CA LEU A 17 -2.32 -10.17 -22.28
C LEU A 17 -2.42 -10.60 -20.81
N VAL A 18 -1.68 -9.95 -19.93
CA VAL A 18 -1.81 -10.11 -18.48
C VAL A 18 -2.81 -9.09 -17.95
N ASN A 19 -3.86 -9.57 -17.31
CA ASN A 19 -4.78 -8.72 -16.56
C ASN A 19 -4.26 -8.61 -15.13
N PHE A 20 -3.73 -7.45 -14.77
CA PHE A 20 -3.22 -7.19 -13.43
C PHE A 20 -4.23 -6.39 -12.62
N ASP A 21 -4.39 -6.78 -11.37
CA ASP A 21 -5.32 -6.15 -10.44
C ASP A 21 -4.53 -5.53 -9.28
N LEU A 22 -4.38 -4.20 -9.30
CA LEU A 22 -3.62 -3.50 -8.24
C LEU A 22 -4.27 -3.71 -6.87
N ALA A 23 -5.59 -3.91 -6.82
CA ALA A 23 -6.30 -4.19 -5.59
C ALA A 23 -5.80 -5.46 -4.89
N SER A 24 -5.27 -6.42 -5.65
CA SER A 24 -4.72 -7.67 -5.11
C SER A 24 -3.48 -7.47 -4.24
N LEU A 25 -2.79 -6.32 -4.37
CA LEU A 25 -1.62 -5.99 -3.56
C LEU A 25 -1.98 -5.42 -2.19
N GLN A 26 -3.26 -5.12 -1.92
CA GLN A 26 -3.66 -4.51 -0.66
C GLN A 26 -3.25 -5.41 0.53
N PRO A 27 -2.43 -4.90 1.47
CA PRO A 27 -2.07 -5.69 2.63
C PRO A 27 -3.30 -5.99 3.48
N LYS A 28 -3.48 -7.26 3.84
CA LYS A 28 -4.58 -7.70 4.71
C LYS A 28 -4.28 -7.35 6.17
N GLY A 29 -5.25 -6.75 6.86
CA GLY A 29 -5.12 -6.36 8.27
C GLY A 29 -6.05 -5.21 8.63
N LYS A 30 -6.36 -5.06 9.92
CA LYS A 30 -7.18 -3.96 10.41
C LYS A 30 -6.37 -2.66 10.41
N ARG A 31 -7.01 -1.55 10.04
CA ARG A 31 -6.45 -0.19 10.17
C ARG A 31 -6.99 0.41 11.46
N VAL A 32 -6.10 0.83 12.35
CA VAL A 32 -6.47 1.38 13.66
C VAL A 32 -5.79 2.73 13.86
N GLY A 33 -6.58 3.74 14.20
CA GLY A 33 -6.06 5.06 14.53
C GLY A 33 -5.84 5.18 16.04
N ILE A 34 -4.79 5.89 16.42
CA ILE A 34 -4.57 6.32 17.81
C ILE A 34 -4.27 7.82 17.81
N ASP A 35 -5.06 8.56 18.59
CA ASP A 35 -4.90 10.00 18.69
C ASP A 35 -3.94 10.32 19.84
N ILE A 36 -2.84 10.99 19.54
CA ILE A 36 -1.87 11.37 20.57
C ILE A 36 -2.46 12.36 21.58
N LYS A 37 -3.54 13.07 21.22
CA LYS A 37 -4.21 14.00 22.14
C LYS A 37 -4.70 13.29 23.41
N ASP A 38 -5.07 12.02 23.31
CA ASP A 38 -5.59 11.23 24.43
C ASP A 38 -4.51 10.99 25.50
N PHE A 39 -3.24 11.27 25.18
CA PHE A 39 -2.08 11.20 26.07
C PHE A 39 -1.64 12.58 26.58
N LEU A 40 -2.34 13.66 26.19
CA LEU A 40 -2.02 15.03 26.58
C LEU A 40 -2.91 15.49 27.74
N PHE A 41 -2.34 16.28 28.63
CA PHE A 41 -3.09 16.95 29.68
C PHE A 41 -4.08 17.94 29.07
N GLN A 42 -5.37 17.77 29.42
CA GLN A 42 -6.48 18.53 28.82
C GLN A 42 -6.46 18.49 27.28
N GLU A 43 -5.98 17.39 26.71
CA GLU A 43 -5.86 17.16 25.26
C GLU A 43 -4.94 18.16 24.52
N LEU A 44 -4.21 19.04 25.23
CA LEU A 44 -3.47 20.15 24.62
C LEU A 44 -2.00 20.23 25.03
N ILE A 45 -1.65 19.78 26.24
CA ILE A 45 -0.32 20.00 26.81
C ILE A 45 0.33 18.67 27.18
N LEU A 46 1.54 18.43 26.70
CA LEU A 46 2.32 17.28 27.15
C LEU A 46 2.94 17.55 28.53
N ARG A 47 2.58 16.75 29.53
CA ARG A 47 3.29 16.68 30.82
C ARG A 47 4.14 15.43 30.83
N GLU A 48 5.47 15.58 30.83
CA GLU A 48 6.40 14.46 30.56
C GLU A 48 6.16 13.24 31.46
N LYS A 49 6.06 13.44 32.77
CA LYS A 49 5.85 12.34 33.73
C LYS A 49 4.58 11.56 33.43
N ASP A 50 3.48 12.26 33.18
CA ASP A 50 2.18 11.64 32.93
C ASP A 50 2.17 10.93 31.58
N PHE A 51 2.71 11.58 30.54
CA PHE A 51 2.80 10.99 29.20
C PHE A 51 3.59 9.67 29.24
N ARG A 52 4.77 9.66 29.87
CA ARG A 52 5.58 8.44 30.00
C ARG A 52 4.84 7.34 30.76
N GLN A 53 4.10 7.69 31.81
CA GLN A 53 3.30 6.73 32.56
C GLN A 53 2.18 6.14 31.69
N MET A 54 1.43 6.99 30.97
CA MET A 54 0.36 6.55 30.07
C MET A 54 0.87 5.65 28.94
N ILE A 55 2.04 5.95 28.36
CA ILE A 55 2.66 5.09 27.34
C ILE A 55 3.12 3.75 27.93
N SER A 56 3.69 3.76 29.14
CA SER A 56 4.07 2.52 29.84
C SER A 56 2.86 1.62 30.07
N ASP A 57 1.74 2.21 30.50
CA ASP A 57 0.51 1.51 30.89
C ASP A 57 -0.41 1.19 29.71
N LEU A 58 -0.11 1.70 28.50
CA LEU A 58 -0.90 1.47 27.30
C LEU A 58 -1.00 -0.03 26.98
N ASP A 59 -2.23 -0.54 26.92
CA ASP A 59 -2.53 -1.88 26.41
C ASP A 59 -2.35 -1.94 24.90
N THR A 60 -1.46 -2.81 24.45
CA THR A 60 -1.08 -2.98 23.05
C THR A 60 -1.81 -4.13 22.36
N GLU A 61 -2.60 -4.93 23.08
CA GLU A 61 -3.32 -6.07 22.50
C GLU A 61 -4.34 -5.65 21.42
N PRO A 62 -5.11 -4.54 21.54
CA PRO A 62 -6.02 -4.09 20.49
C PRO A 62 -5.33 -3.72 19.17
N TYR A 63 -4.01 -3.47 19.21
CA TYR A 63 -3.20 -3.08 18.06
C TYR A 63 -2.40 -4.25 17.46
N LYS A 64 -2.50 -5.44 18.06
CA LYS A 64 -1.82 -6.64 17.60
C LYS A 64 -2.21 -6.99 16.18
N ASP A 65 -1.22 -7.30 15.34
CA ASP A 65 -1.39 -7.67 13.94
C ASP A 65 -2.12 -6.61 13.07
N CYS A 66 -2.24 -5.38 13.57
CA CYS A 66 -2.90 -4.26 12.89
C CYS A 66 -1.89 -3.34 12.20
N TYR A 67 -2.39 -2.54 11.26
CA TYR A 67 -1.71 -1.37 10.71
C TYR A 67 -2.20 -0.13 11.45
N VAL A 68 -1.29 0.56 12.13
CA VAL A 68 -1.62 1.63 13.06
C VAL A 68 -1.17 2.98 12.51
N TYR A 69 -2.02 3.99 12.61
CA TYR A 69 -1.68 5.37 12.31
C TYR A 69 -1.84 6.24 13.55
N ILE A 70 -0.74 6.88 13.96
CA ILE A 70 -0.72 7.88 15.03
C ILE A 70 -1.04 9.23 14.41
N TYR A 71 -2.01 9.95 14.97
CA TYR A 71 -2.38 11.29 14.51
C TYR A 71 -2.62 12.21 15.70
N CYS A 72 -2.81 13.51 15.43
CA CYS A 72 -3.28 14.46 16.41
C CYS A 72 -4.50 15.18 15.84
N SER A 73 -5.70 15.03 16.43
CA SER A 73 -6.90 15.71 15.92
C SER A 73 -7.06 17.15 16.38
N VAL A 74 -6.13 17.65 17.19
CA VAL A 74 -6.15 19.01 17.75
C VAL A 74 -4.85 19.72 17.40
N ASP A 75 -4.90 21.06 17.43
CA ASP A 75 -3.72 21.90 17.25
C ASP A 75 -2.94 22.01 18.56
N ALA A 76 -2.32 20.91 18.98
CA ALA A 76 -1.46 20.84 20.15
C ALA A 76 0.02 20.87 19.74
N ILE A 77 0.83 21.65 20.47
CA ILE A 77 2.28 21.64 20.29
C ILE A 77 2.84 20.41 21.00
N VAL A 78 3.04 19.34 20.25
CA VAL A 78 3.58 18.07 20.76
C VAL A 78 5.06 17.94 20.39
N PRO A 79 5.97 17.79 21.37
CA PRO A 79 7.38 17.50 21.09
C PRO A 79 7.57 16.23 20.27
N LEU A 80 8.46 16.27 19.27
CA LEU A 80 8.65 15.16 18.32
C LEU A 80 8.94 13.81 18.98
N TRP A 81 9.68 13.80 20.10
CA TRP A 81 10.03 12.59 20.83
C TRP A 81 8.80 11.84 21.39
N ALA A 82 7.66 12.50 21.57
CA ALA A 82 6.44 11.87 22.05
C ALA A 82 5.91 10.83 21.05
N TYR A 83 5.97 11.16 19.77
CA TYR A 83 5.62 10.24 18.68
C TYR A 83 6.57 9.05 18.61
N PHE A 84 7.85 9.24 18.94
CA PHE A 84 8.83 8.15 18.99
C PHE A 84 8.50 7.15 20.09
N LEU A 85 8.15 7.63 21.30
CA LEU A 85 7.78 6.76 22.41
C LEU A 85 6.48 5.99 22.14
N LEU A 86 5.46 6.68 21.63
CA LEU A 86 4.19 6.03 21.30
C LEU A 86 4.37 5.03 20.15
N GLY A 87 5.15 5.40 19.12
CA GLY A 87 5.50 4.52 18.03
C GLY A 87 6.21 3.25 18.50
N ASP A 88 7.29 3.40 19.27
CA ASP A 88 8.08 2.29 19.82
C ASP A 88 7.21 1.31 20.63
N LYS A 89 6.35 1.84 21.51
CA LYS A 89 5.42 1.01 22.30
C LYS A 89 4.52 0.16 21.41
N LEU A 90 3.96 0.73 20.34
CA LEU A 90 3.01 0.06 19.44
C LEU A 90 3.69 -0.90 18.47
N MET A 91 4.93 -0.62 18.05
CA MET A 91 5.68 -1.48 17.12
C MET A 91 5.94 -2.88 17.67
N SER A 92 5.89 -3.07 18.99
CA SER A 92 6.04 -4.38 19.62
C SER A 92 4.92 -5.39 19.28
N SER A 93 3.73 -4.90 18.91
CA SER A 93 2.56 -5.75 18.59
C SER A 93 1.97 -5.50 17.19
N ALA A 94 2.08 -4.28 16.67
CA ALA A 94 1.54 -3.90 15.37
C ALA A 94 2.40 -4.38 14.20
N LYS A 95 1.79 -4.60 13.03
CA LYS A 95 2.53 -4.93 11.79
C LYS A 95 3.29 -3.73 11.24
N LYS A 96 2.70 -2.55 11.37
CA LYS A 96 3.30 -1.28 10.95
C LYS A 96 2.68 -0.15 11.75
N VAL A 97 3.49 0.82 12.13
CA VAL A 97 3.06 2.06 12.77
C VAL A 97 3.57 3.22 11.92
N VAL A 98 2.69 4.15 11.60
CA VAL A 98 3.03 5.39 10.87
C VAL A 98 2.51 6.58 11.64
N TYR A 99 3.09 7.75 11.40
CA TYR A 99 2.45 9.02 11.75
C TYR A 99 1.68 9.57 10.54
N GLY A 100 0.46 10.04 10.77
CA GLY A 100 -0.41 10.60 9.75
C GLY A 100 -1.84 10.08 9.86
N SER A 101 -2.63 10.41 8.86
CA SER A 101 -4.00 9.98 8.65
C SER A 101 -4.09 8.54 8.14
N GLN A 102 -5.30 7.98 8.14
CA GLN A 102 -5.58 6.70 7.49
C GLN A 102 -5.22 6.71 6.01
N LYS A 103 -5.35 7.86 5.32
CA LYS A 103 -4.97 7.98 3.89
C LYS A 103 -3.47 7.83 3.69
N GLU A 104 -2.67 8.47 4.55
CA GLU A 104 -1.20 8.35 4.51
C GLU A 104 -0.75 6.93 4.87
N LEU A 105 -1.46 6.26 5.78
CA LEU A 105 -1.23 4.84 6.03
C LEU A 105 -1.47 3.99 4.77
N GLU A 106 -2.60 4.14 4.08
CA GLU A 106 -2.83 3.39 2.84
C GLU A 106 -1.78 3.70 1.78
N LEU A 107 -1.36 4.97 1.64
CA LEU A 107 -0.30 5.35 0.71
C LEU A 107 0.99 4.58 0.98
N ILE A 108 1.43 4.54 2.24
CA ILE A 108 2.65 3.82 2.62
C ILE A 108 2.48 2.30 2.46
N LEU A 109 1.31 1.74 2.78
CA LEU A 109 1.04 0.31 2.63
C LEU A 109 1.08 -0.12 1.16
N PHE A 110 0.51 0.67 0.26
CA PHE A 110 0.57 0.40 -1.17
C PHE A 110 1.96 0.59 -1.74
N HIS A 111 2.68 1.62 -1.30
CA HIS A 111 4.09 1.81 -1.63
C HIS A 111 4.89 0.55 -1.30
N ASP A 112 4.86 0.09 -0.06
CA ASP A 112 5.58 -1.12 0.38
C ASP A 112 5.18 -2.35 -0.45
N ALA A 113 3.88 -2.54 -0.68
CA ALA A 113 3.36 -3.68 -1.44
C ALA A 113 3.86 -3.68 -2.89
N ILE A 114 3.89 -2.52 -3.56
CA ILE A 114 4.41 -2.39 -4.92
C ILE A 114 5.93 -2.60 -4.95
N GLN A 115 6.67 -2.07 -3.98
CA GLN A 115 8.13 -2.24 -3.93
C GLN A 115 8.54 -3.70 -3.71
N GLN A 116 7.75 -4.46 -2.96
CA GLN A 116 8.03 -5.85 -2.61
C GLN A 116 7.45 -6.88 -3.58
N HIS A 117 6.47 -6.49 -4.41
CA HIS A 117 5.85 -7.40 -5.36
C HIS A 117 6.80 -7.77 -6.50
N ASP A 118 6.88 -9.07 -6.82
CA ASP A 118 7.64 -9.55 -7.97
C ASP A 118 6.81 -9.43 -9.25
N PHE A 119 7.20 -8.51 -10.13
CA PHE A 119 6.57 -8.29 -11.43
C PHE A 119 7.22 -9.11 -12.56
N SER A 120 8.13 -10.04 -12.26
CA SER A 120 8.86 -10.84 -13.25
C SER A 120 7.94 -11.57 -14.23
N GLU A 121 6.77 -12.03 -13.77
CA GLU A 121 5.77 -12.68 -14.62
C GLU A 121 5.23 -11.78 -15.73
N MET A 122 5.38 -10.45 -15.64
CA MET A 122 4.91 -9.47 -16.62
C MET A 122 5.99 -9.05 -17.62
N GLN A 123 7.23 -9.53 -17.44
CA GLN A 123 8.35 -9.22 -18.31
C GLN A 123 8.01 -9.52 -19.77
N ASP A 124 8.24 -8.53 -20.64
CA ASP A 124 8.00 -8.61 -22.08
C ASP A 124 6.57 -8.99 -22.50
N LYS A 125 5.58 -8.82 -21.61
CA LYS A 125 4.15 -9.04 -21.88
C LYS A 125 3.40 -7.74 -22.09
N ARG A 126 2.16 -7.86 -22.57
CA ARG A 126 1.19 -6.75 -22.61
C ARG A 126 0.41 -6.79 -21.30
N VAL A 127 0.35 -5.69 -20.57
CA VAL A 127 -0.34 -5.63 -19.27
C VAL A 127 -1.54 -4.69 -19.36
N LEU A 128 -2.70 -5.16 -18.91
CA LEU A 128 -3.90 -4.37 -18.66
C LEU A 128 -4.10 -4.30 -17.14
N VAL A 129 -4.01 -3.10 -16.57
CA VAL A 129 -4.29 -2.85 -15.15
C VAL A 129 -5.78 -2.54 -14.99
N LYS A 130 -6.46 -3.27 -14.10
CA LYS A 130 -7.87 -3.02 -13.80
C LYS A 130 -8.04 -1.67 -13.08
N GLY A 131 -9.11 -0.96 -13.45
CA GLY A 131 -9.46 0.34 -12.88
C GLY A 131 -10.57 0.33 -11.82
N CYS A 132 -11.31 -0.76 -11.70
CA CYS A 132 -12.41 -0.88 -10.74
C CYS A 132 -11.94 -1.67 -9.51
N SER A 133 -12.12 -1.10 -8.32
CA SER A 133 -11.86 -1.77 -7.05
C SER A 133 -12.99 -1.50 -6.06
N ASP A 134 -13.29 -2.46 -5.19
CA ASP A 134 -14.34 -2.33 -4.16
C ASP A 134 -13.95 -1.36 -3.03
N PHE A 135 -12.68 -0.92 -3.01
CA PHE A 135 -12.13 0.00 -2.04
C PHE A 135 -11.27 1.07 -2.73
N SER A 136 -11.00 2.17 -2.03
CA SER A 136 -10.18 3.26 -2.54
C SER A 136 -8.70 2.90 -2.51
N ILE A 137 -8.08 2.86 -3.69
CA ILE A 137 -6.63 2.71 -3.86
C ILE A 137 -6.02 4.12 -3.98
N PRO A 138 -4.93 4.45 -3.26
CA PRO A 138 -4.25 5.73 -3.39
C PRO A 138 -3.82 5.99 -4.84
N GLU A 139 -4.05 7.20 -5.35
CA GLU A 139 -3.70 7.57 -6.72
C GLU A 139 -2.21 7.36 -7.00
N ASN A 140 -1.37 7.63 -6.01
CA ASN A 140 0.07 7.44 -6.08
C ASN A 140 0.47 5.97 -6.35
N ALA A 141 -0.32 5.00 -5.91
CA ALA A 141 -0.06 3.58 -6.18
C ALA A 141 -0.11 3.26 -7.69
N TYR A 142 -1.00 3.91 -8.45
CA TYR A 142 -1.04 3.75 -9.90
C TYR A 142 0.15 4.40 -10.59
N VAL A 143 0.63 5.55 -10.08
CA VAL A 143 1.82 6.23 -10.61
C VAL A 143 3.06 5.37 -10.38
N GLU A 144 3.25 4.83 -9.17
CA GLU A 144 4.35 3.91 -8.86
C GLU A 144 4.29 2.61 -9.67
N LEU A 145 3.09 2.08 -9.90
CA LEU A 145 2.91 0.90 -10.75
C LEU A 145 3.39 1.16 -12.19
N VAL A 146 3.11 2.35 -12.74
CA VAL A 146 3.62 2.73 -14.07
C VAL A 146 5.16 2.78 -14.05
N GLU A 147 5.76 3.38 -13.03
CA GLU A 147 7.22 3.43 -12.88
C GLU A 147 7.84 2.03 -12.86
N LYS A 148 7.26 1.10 -12.10
CA LYS A 148 7.72 -0.30 -12.01
C LYS A 148 7.55 -1.07 -13.30
N LEU A 149 6.38 -0.97 -13.94
CA LEU A 149 6.06 -1.80 -15.10
C LEU A 149 6.65 -1.28 -16.41
N ARG A 150 6.76 0.04 -16.59
CA ARG A 150 7.24 0.65 -17.84
C ARG A 150 8.56 0.06 -18.37
N PRO A 151 9.62 -0.15 -17.56
CA PRO A 151 10.86 -0.76 -18.06
C PRO A 151 10.70 -2.25 -18.38
N LEU A 152 9.76 -2.97 -17.75
CA LEU A 152 9.61 -4.42 -17.83
C LEU A 152 8.71 -4.88 -18.99
N VAL A 153 7.59 -4.20 -19.23
CA VAL A 153 6.52 -4.67 -20.13
C VAL A 153 6.70 -4.19 -21.58
N LYS A 154 6.02 -4.84 -22.54
CA LYS A 154 5.92 -4.38 -23.94
C LYS A 154 4.89 -3.26 -24.12
N SER A 155 3.76 -3.33 -23.40
CA SER A 155 2.74 -2.29 -23.40
C SER A 155 1.96 -2.29 -22.09
N LEU A 156 1.51 -1.11 -21.66
CA LEU A 156 0.70 -0.91 -20.48
C LEU A 156 -0.61 -0.22 -20.86
N MET A 157 -1.73 -0.75 -20.37
CA MET A 157 -3.08 -0.23 -20.57
C MET A 157 -3.79 -0.17 -19.22
N PHE A 158 -4.79 0.71 -19.08
CA PHE A 158 -5.62 0.84 -17.89
C PHE A 158 -7.10 0.74 -18.25
N GLY A 159 -7.90 0.03 -17.45
CA GLY A 159 -9.35 -0.08 -17.65
C GLY A 159 -9.80 -1.53 -17.80
N GLU A 160 -10.79 -1.75 -18.67
CA GLU A 160 -11.35 -3.09 -18.94
C GLU A 160 -10.95 -3.59 -20.33
N ALA A 161 -11.01 -4.91 -20.55
CA ALA A 161 -10.61 -5.50 -21.83
C ALA A 161 -11.37 -4.89 -23.03
N CYS A 162 -12.64 -4.53 -22.83
CA CYS A 162 -13.50 -3.92 -23.84
C CYS A 162 -13.39 -2.38 -23.91
N SER A 163 -12.79 -1.74 -22.92
CA SER A 163 -12.68 -0.28 -22.80
C SER A 163 -11.44 0.06 -21.98
N ASN A 164 -10.29 0.10 -22.65
CA ASN A 164 -9.01 0.42 -22.02
C ASN A 164 -8.37 1.66 -22.65
N VAL A 165 -7.61 2.36 -21.82
CA VAL A 165 -6.79 3.52 -22.18
C VAL A 165 -5.35 3.03 -22.33
N PRO A 166 -4.71 3.20 -23.50
CA PRO A 166 -3.30 2.90 -23.66
C PRO A 166 -2.45 3.92 -22.90
N ILE A 167 -1.56 3.45 -22.03
CA ILE A 167 -0.66 4.29 -21.23
C ILE A 167 0.74 4.34 -21.85
N PHE A 168 1.22 3.18 -22.32
CA PHE A 168 2.56 3.04 -22.86
C PHE A 168 2.67 1.86 -23.82
N LYS A 169 3.55 1.97 -24.82
CA LYS A 169 3.94 0.89 -25.73
C LYS A 169 5.38 1.11 -26.21
N LYS A 170 6.20 0.05 -26.17
CA LYS A 170 7.54 0.00 -26.78
C LYS A 170 7.46 -0.19 -28.29
#